data_AF-X1PVE3-F1
#
_entry.id   AF-X1PVE3-F1
#
_cell.length_a   1.000
_cell.length_b   1.000
_cell.length_c   1.000
_cell.angle_alpha   90.00
_cell.angle_beta   90.00
_cell.angle_gamma   90.00
#
_symmetry.space_group_name_H-M   'P 1'
#
loop_
_entity.id
_entity.type
_entity.pdbx_description
1 polymer ?
#
loop_
_entity_poly.entity_id
_entity_poly.type
_entity_poly.pdbx_seq_one_letter_code
_entity_poly.pdbx_strand_id
1 'polypeptide(L)'
;DTVIATKLWIKVLTELLGLSDTVKRDTSKMLTENLGLLDVYSRTWGVYRTYNELLGLADSIQKDIALHPLVEPLGLVDTVVKSPSITKSEPLGLKDAVVKDASKILAEDLGLLDSISIVKALSKILSETLGLVDTFNRVWSAQRTYTESLGLEDRVSKHPSKALTEVLGLLDSISYIPNPTILAKLIRKLIQLEDSGGGKED
;
A
#
# COMPACT_ATOMS: atom_id res chain seq x y z
N ASP A 1 23.17 13.40 -4.68
CA ASP A 1 22.99 11.94 -4.81
C ASP A 1 23.64 11.21 -3.65
N THR A 2 22.91 10.28 -3.05
CA THR A 2 23.39 9.45 -1.95
C THR A 2 23.18 7.97 -2.29
N VAL A 3 24.20 7.15 -2.07
CA VAL A 3 24.11 5.69 -2.24
C VAL A 3 24.57 5.04 -0.94
N ILE A 4 23.67 4.28 -0.32
CA ILE A 4 23.96 3.56 0.92
C ILE A 4 24.02 2.08 0.60
N ALA A 5 25.26 1.58 0.61
CA ALA A 5 25.65 0.22 0.28
C ALA A 5 26.60 -0.34 1.37
N THR A 6 26.08 -0.66 2.56
CA THR A 6 26.84 -1.16 3.71
C THR A 6 26.24 -2.42 4.32
N LYS A 7 27.05 -3.47 4.50
CA LYS A 7 26.63 -4.77 5.09
C LYS A 7 26.31 -4.71 6.61
N LEU A 8 26.42 -3.55 7.24
CA LEU A 8 26.19 -3.34 8.67
C LEU A 8 24.88 -2.60 8.89
N TRP A 9 24.25 -2.81 10.04
CA TRP A 9 23.13 -1.98 10.46
C TRP A 9 23.64 -0.59 10.84
N ILE A 10 23.26 0.41 10.06
CA ILE A 10 23.73 1.78 10.24
C ILE A 10 22.55 2.71 10.50
N LYS A 11 22.77 3.70 11.37
CA LYS A 11 21.90 4.87 11.50
C LYS A 11 22.39 5.95 10.54
N VAL A 12 21.53 6.37 9.62
CA VAL A 12 21.82 7.45 8.67
C VAL A 12 20.94 8.65 9.01
N LEU A 13 21.55 9.83 9.06
CA LEU A 13 20.88 11.12 9.20
C LEU A 13 21.30 11.99 8.02
N THR A 14 20.34 12.55 7.29
CA THR A 14 20.61 13.45 6.17
C THR A 14 19.66 14.62 6.16
N GLU A 15 20.23 15.81 6.00
CA GLU A 15 19.53 17.05 5.70
C GLU A 15 19.95 17.50 4.31
N LEU A 16 19.00 17.71 3.41
CA LEU A 16 19.28 18.00 2.00
C LEU A 16 18.37 19.11 1.47
N LEU A 17 18.97 20.00 0.68
CA LEU A 17 18.28 21.09 -0.02
C LEU A 17 18.46 20.96 -1.52
N GLY A 18 17.37 21.08 -2.28
CA GLY A 18 17.38 21.07 -3.74
C GLY A 18 17.04 19.71 -4.33
N LEU A 19 17.86 19.23 -5.27
CA LEU A 19 17.65 17.96 -5.97
C LEU A 19 18.46 16.86 -5.29
N SER A 20 17.84 15.72 -5.00
CA SER A 20 18.56 14.57 -4.47
C SER A 20 17.99 13.24 -4.98
N ASP A 21 18.89 12.38 -5.45
CA ASP A 21 18.62 10.95 -5.63
C ASP A 21 19.19 10.15 -4.44
N THR A 22 18.43 9.18 -3.94
CA THR A 22 18.82 8.28 -2.85
C THR A 22 18.58 6.82 -3.23
N VAL A 23 19.67 6.05 -3.33
CA VAL A 23 19.61 4.60 -3.55
C VAL A 23 19.99 3.85 -2.27
N LYS A 24 19.05 3.05 -1.74
CA LYS A 24 19.23 2.26 -0.51
C LYS A 24 19.33 0.78 -0.87
N ARG A 25 20.44 0.12 -0.50
CA ARG A 25 20.64 -1.31 -0.74
C ARG A 25 20.79 -2.18 0.52
N ASP A 26 20.78 -1.56 1.70
CA ASP A 26 20.99 -2.26 2.97
C ASP A 26 20.03 -1.90 4.08
N THR A 27 20.01 -2.76 5.10
CA THR A 27 19.24 -2.55 6.32
C THR A 27 19.81 -1.39 7.12
N SER A 28 18.99 -0.36 7.30
CA SER A 28 19.37 0.83 8.05
C SER A 28 18.19 1.37 8.84
N LYS A 29 18.50 2.18 9.86
CA LYS A 29 17.55 3.15 10.38
C LYS A 29 17.89 4.50 9.76
N MET A 30 16.95 5.09 9.05
CA MET A 30 17.18 6.37 8.39
C MET A 30 16.22 7.44 8.92
N LEU A 31 16.78 8.62 9.14
CA LEU A 31 16.07 9.85 9.45
C LEU A 31 16.49 10.85 8.37
N THR A 32 15.52 11.33 7.59
CA THR A 32 15.78 12.27 6.50
C THR A 32 14.88 13.49 6.62
N GLU A 33 15.51 14.66 6.48
CA GLU A 33 14.84 15.95 6.35
C GLU A 33 15.22 16.54 5.00
N ASN A 34 14.25 16.64 4.09
CA ASN A 34 14.49 17.00 2.71
C ASN A 34 13.62 18.19 2.30
N LEU A 35 14.24 19.25 1.78
CA LEU A 35 13.55 20.37 1.14
C LEU A 35 13.87 20.40 -0.36
N GLY A 36 12.89 20.13 -1.21
CA GLY A 36 13.04 20.18 -2.67
C GLY A 36 12.50 18.95 -3.38
N LEU A 37 13.24 18.45 -4.37
CA LEU A 37 12.84 17.29 -5.17
C LEU A 37 13.68 16.09 -4.75
N LEU A 38 13.00 15.00 -4.39
CA LEU A 38 13.61 13.78 -3.92
C LEU A 38 13.17 12.59 -4.78
N ASP A 39 14.12 11.80 -5.25
CA ASP A 39 13.88 10.46 -5.78
C ASP A 39 14.51 9.44 -4.83
N VAL A 40 13.74 8.42 -4.45
CA VAL A 40 14.19 7.34 -3.56
C VAL A 40 13.92 5.98 -4.19
N TYR A 41 15.00 5.23 -4.39
CA TYR A 41 14.91 3.82 -4.76
C TYR A 41 15.47 2.92 -3.65
N SER A 42 14.65 2.00 -3.14
CA SER A 42 15.09 1.03 -2.15
C SER A 42 15.04 -0.40 -2.68
N ARG A 43 16.19 -1.10 -2.56
CA ARG A 43 16.32 -2.55 -2.79
C ARG A 43 17.26 -3.25 -1.79
N THR A 44 16.72 -3.76 -0.69
CA THR A 44 17.35 -4.45 0.42
C THR A 44 16.67 -5.81 0.68
N TRP A 45 17.45 -6.84 1.00
CA TRP A 45 16.92 -8.17 1.35
C TRP A 45 16.61 -8.34 2.85
N GLY A 46 16.55 -7.24 3.60
CA GLY A 46 16.31 -7.26 5.04
C GLY A 46 15.34 -6.18 5.48
N VAL A 47 15.12 -6.15 6.79
CA VAL A 47 14.19 -5.22 7.41
C VAL A 47 14.88 -3.87 7.66
N TYR A 48 14.21 -2.78 7.29
CA TYR A 48 14.65 -1.42 7.64
C TYR A 48 13.52 -0.57 8.24
N ARG A 49 13.92 0.58 8.81
CA ARG A 49 13.02 1.65 9.29
C ARG A 49 13.44 2.98 8.69
N THR A 50 12.49 3.71 8.13
CA THR A 50 12.71 5.05 7.55
C THR A 50 11.74 6.03 8.18
N TYR A 51 12.23 7.20 8.53
CA TYR A 51 11.46 8.34 9.00
C TYR A 51 11.83 9.48 8.06
N ASN A 52 10.84 9.99 7.33
CA ASN A 52 11.06 11.01 6.31
C ASN A 52 10.12 12.19 6.53
N GLU A 53 10.73 13.35 6.74
CA GLU A 53 10.08 14.65 6.73
C GLU A 53 10.51 15.35 5.43
N LEU A 54 9.55 15.51 4.53
CA LEU A 54 9.82 16.08 3.22
C LEU A 54 8.96 17.31 3.00
N LEU A 55 9.57 18.38 2.51
CA LEU A 55 8.86 19.53 1.98
C LEU A 55 9.19 19.68 0.49
N GLY A 56 8.22 19.40 -0.39
CA GLY A 56 8.39 19.51 -1.83
C GLY A 56 7.81 18.35 -2.63
N LEU A 57 8.57 17.83 -3.60
CA LEU A 57 8.14 16.75 -4.49
C LEU A 57 8.94 15.49 -4.20
N ALA A 58 8.27 14.35 -4.11
CA ALA A 58 8.93 13.06 -3.86
C ALA A 58 8.41 11.97 -4.80
N ASP A 59 9.34 11.21 -5.36
CA ASP A 59 9.05 9.88 -5.89
C ASP A 59 9.78 8.84 -5.03
N SER A 60 9.11 7.74 -4.72
CA SER A 60 9.66 6.67 -3.90
C SER A 60 9.23 5.31 -4.40
N ILE A 61 10.20 4.50 -4.82
CA ILE A 61 10.00 3.12 -5.21
C ILE A 61 10.63 2.19 -4.18
N GLN A 62 9.79 1.43 -3.48
CA GLN A 62 10.20 0.45 -2.50
C GLN A 62 9.99 -0.97 -3.02
N LYS A 63 11.06 -1.77 -3.06
CA LYS A 63 11.02 -3.21 -3.39
C LYS A 63 11.35 -4.12 -2.21
N ASP A 64 11.29 -3.57 -0.99
CA ASP A 64 11.86 -4.17 0.21
C ASP A 64 10.86 -4.46 1.31
N ILE A 65 11.23 -5.39 2.18
CA ILE A 65 10.48 -5.63 3.40
C ILE A 65 10.75 -4.47 4.36
N ALA A 66 9.90 -3.44 4.36
CA ALA A 66 10.02 -2.35 5.33
C ALA A 66 9.09 -2.60 6.51
N LEU A 67 9.66 -2.53 7.71
CA LEU A 67 8.87 -2.47 8.94
C LEU A 67 8.82 -1.01 9.38
N HIS A 68 7.64 -0.39 9.27
CA HIS A 68 7.38 0.94 9.82
C HIS A 68 8.12 2.10 9.15
N PRO A 69 8.04 2.30 7.82
CA PRO A 69 8.21 3.65 7.29
C PRO A 69 7.20 4.58 7.95
N LEU A 70 7.69 5.69 8.52
CA LEU A 70 6.90 6.86 8.89
C LEU A 70 7.23 7.96 7.88
N VAL A 71 6.20 8.48 7.22
CA VAL A 71 6.35 9.43 6.10
C VAL A 71 5.37 10.56 6.30
N GLU A 72 5.89 11.75 6.58
CA GLU A 72 5.13 12.98 6.87
C GLU A 72 5.48 14.07 5.84
N PRO A 73 5.15 13.88 4.55
CA PRO A 73 5.53 14.81 3.51
C PRO A 73 4.52 15.94 3.41
N LEU A 74 5.02 17.16 3.24
CA LEU A 74 4.29 18.33 2.82
C LEU A 74 4.58 18.60 1.35
N GLY A 75 3.62 18.30 0.46
CA GLY A 75 3.74 18.55 -0.97
C GLY A 75 3.14 17.44 -1.84
N LEU A 76 3.83 17.09 -2.93
CA LEU A 76 3.35 16.09 -3.88
C LEU A 76 4.22 14.84 -3.78
N VAL A 77 3.58 13.69 -3.57
CA VAL A 77 4.29 12.43 -3.34
C VAL A 77 3.71 11.33 -4.21
N ASP A 78 4.59 10.68 -4.99
CA ASP A 78 4.32 9.39 -5.61
C ASP A 78 5.05 8.30 -4.81
N THR A 79 4.36 7.20 -4.51
CA THR A 79 4.94 6.08 -3.78
C THR A 79 4.48 4.76 -4.35
N VAL A 80 5.45 3.94 -4.75
CA VAL A 80 5.21 2.59 -5.26
C VAL A 80 5.86 1.54 -4.36
N VAL A 81 5.02 0.74 -3.69
CA VAL A 81 5.45 -0.36 -2.81
C VAL A 81 5.20 -1.71 -3.46
N LYS A 82 6.26 -2.48 -3.70
CA LYS A 82 6.24 -3.76 -4.42
C LYS A 82 6.57 -4.97 -3.54
N SER A 83 6.46 -4.81 -2.23
CA SER A 83 6.98 -5.75 -1.24
C SER A 83 6.21 -5.63 0.08
N PRO A 84 6.31 -6.62 0.97
CA PRO A 84 5.58 -6.59 2.21
C PRO A 84 5.97 -5.39 3.08
N SER A 85 4.99 -4.62 3.55
CA SER A 85 5.24 -3.39 4.31
C SER A 85 4.23 -3.12 5.42
N ILE A 86 4.68 -2.40 6.46
CA ILE A 86 3.80 -1.81 7.48
C ILE A 86 4.02 -0.30 7.46
N THR A 87 3.18 0.45 6.75
CA THR A 87 3.38 1.89 6.52
C THR A 87 2.54 2.73 7.46
N LYS A 88 3.16 3.79 8.00
CA LYS A 88 2.50 4.91 8.66
C LYS A 88 2.75 6.17 7.82
N SER A 89 1.71 6.92 7.51
CA SER A 89 1.83 8.09 6.64
C SER A 89 0.87 9.19 7.06
N GLU A 90 1.37 10.41 7.17
CA GLU A 90 0.56 11.60 7.50
C GLU A 90 0.89 12.73 6.51
N PRO A 91 0.57 12.54 5.21
CA PRO A 91 0.91 13.50 4.17
C PRO A 91 -0.06 14.67 4.15
N LEU A 92 0.49 15.85 3.87
CA LEU A 92 -0.25 17.06 3.59
C LEU A 92 -0.01 17.48 2.13
N GLY A 93 -1.01 17.33 1.28
CA GLY A 93 -0.94 17.72 -0.13
C GLY A 93 -1.52 16.69 -1.10
N LEU A 94 -0.79 16.38 -2.17
CA LEU A 94 -1.21 15.40 -3.18
C LEU A 94 -0.41 14.11 -3.02
N LYS A 95 -1.09 12.98 -3.02
CA LYS A 95 -0.46 11.68 -2.89
C LYS A 95 -1.01 10.69 -3.90
N ASP A 96 -0.11 10.10 -4.68
CA ASP A 96 -0.36 8.90 -5.46
C ASP A 96 0.34 7.73 -4.76
N ALA A 97 -0.40 6.65 -4.51
CA ALA A 97 0.10 5.48 -3.82
C ALA A 97 -0.28 4.20 -4.55
N VAL A 98 0.73 3.43 -4.98
CA VAL A 98 0.55 2.13 -5.62
C VAL A 98 1.14 1.02 -4.76
N VAL A 99 0.30 0.10 -4.28
CA VAL A 99 0.71 -1.03 -3.45
C VAL A 99 0.45 -2.35 -4.14
N LYS A 100 1.49 -3.17 -4.33
CA LYS A 100 1.43 -4.42 -5.11
C LYS A 100 1.62 -5.70 -4.30
N ASP A 101 1.83 -5.58 -2.99
CA ASP A 101 2.09 -6.73 -2.11
C ASP A 101 1.44 -6.56 -0.73
N ALA A 102 1.58 -7.56 0.14
CA ALA A 102 1.02 -7.60 1.48
C ALA A 102 1.34 -6.31 2.25
N SER A 103 0.32 -5.62 2.72
CA SER A 103 0.52 -4.33 3.37
C SER A 103 -0.39 -4.16 4.58
N LYS A 104 0.16 -3.48 5.59
CA LYS A 104 -0.62 -2.87 6.66
C LYS A 104 -0.40 -1.36 6.59
N ILE A 105 -1.43 -0.63 6.19
CA ILE A 105 -1.38 0.82 6.01
C ILE A 105 -2.15 1.46 7.16
N LEU A 106 -1.52 2.43 7.82
CA LEU A 106 -2.11 3.37 8.76
C LEU A 106 -1.86 4.76 8.17
N ALA A 107 -2.91 5.48 7.78
CA ALA A 107 -2.77 6.76 7.10
C ALA A 107 -3.69 7.83 7.69
N GLU A 108 -3.17 9.04 7.84
CA GLU A 108 -3.92 10.24 8.20
C GLU A 108 -3.64 11.28 7.10
N ASP A 109 -4.40 11.21 6.02
CA ASP A 109 -4.13 11.99 4.80
C ASP A 109 -4.93 13.31 4.81
N LEU A 110 -4.27 14.44 4.55
CA LEU A 110 -4.90 15.75 4.37
C LEU A 110 -4.60 16.28 2.96
N GLY A 111 -5.62 16.26 2.08
CA GLY A 111 -5.50 16.75 0.70
C GLY A 111 -6.13 15.81 -0.33
N LEU A 112 -5.44 15.57 -1.45
CA LEU A 112 -5.94 14.68 -2.51
C LEU A 112 -5.15 13.38 -2.52
N LEU A 113 -5.88 12.26 -2.44
CA LEU A 113 -5.32 10.93 -2.43
C LEU A 113 -5.82 10.14 -3.63
N ASP A 114 -4.90 9.62 -4.44
CA ASP A 114 -5.14 8.56 -5.41
C ASP A 114 -4.43 7.29 -4.91
N SER A 115 -5.18 6.19 -4.76
CA SER A 115 -4.68 4.98 -4.14
C SER A 115 -5.06 3.73 -4.94
N ILE A 116 -4.04 3.00 -5.38
CA ILE A 116 -4.18 1.77 -6.15
C ILE A 116 -3.56 0.60 -5.37
N SER A 117 -4.39 -0.35 -4.95
CA SER A 117 -3.94 -1.59 -4.30
C SER A 117 -4.21 -2.81 -5.20
N ILE A 118 -3.14 -3.49 -5.63
CA ILE A 118 -3.21 -4.72 -6.44
C ILE A 118 -2.44 -5.82 -5.71
N VAL A 119 -3.10 -6.48 -4.76
CA VAL A 119 -2.44 -7.37 -3.80
C VAL A 119 -2.90 -8.82 -3.96
N LYS A 120 -1.95 -9.75 -4.06
CA LYS A 120 -2.24 -11.20 -4.08
C LYS A 120 -2.34 -11.82 -2.69
N ALA A 121 -1.88 -11.10 -1.67
CA ALA A 121 -1.80 -11.52 -0.27
C ALA A 121 -2.82 -10.79 0.61
N LEU A 122 -2.66 -10.90 1.94
CA LEU A 122 -3.48 -10.21 2.92
C LEU A 122 -3.14 -8.71 2.95
N SER A 123 -4.17 -7.86 3.02
CA SER A 123 -4.03 -6.42 3.18
C SER A 123 -4.92 -5.90 4.31
N LYS A 124 -4.38 -4.98 5.13
CA LYS A 124 -5.13 -4.24 6.14
C LYS A 124 -4.90 -2.74 5.97
N ILE A 125 -5.99 -2.00 5.84
CA ILE A 125 -5.96 -0.54 5.67
C ILE A 125 -6.77 0.08 6.82
N LEU A 126 -6.15 1.03 7.51
CA LEU A 126 -6.82 1.99 8.40
C LEU A 126 -6.45 3.37 7.87
N SER A 127 -7.45 4.15 7.46
CA SER A 127 -7.23 5.50 6.97
C SER A 127 -8.24 6.49 7.54
N GLU A 128 -7.73 7.66 7.90
CA GLU A 128 -8.50 8.87 8.17
C GLU A 128 -8.12 9.88 7.09
N THR A 129 -9.10 10.44 6.38
CA THR A 129 -8.80 11.33 5.25
C THR A 129 -9.70 12.56 5.23
N LEU A 130 -9.08 13.73 5.09
CA LEU A 130 -9.77 14.99 4.85
C LEU A 130 -9.42 15.50 3.45
N GLY A 131 -10.38 15.43 2.52
CA GLY A 131 -10.21 15.93 1.14
C GLY A 131 -10.85 15.04 0.08
N LEU A 132 -10.19 14.88 -1.08
CA LEU A 132 -10.71 14.05 -2.18
C LEU A 132 -9.93 12.74 -2.25
N VAL A 133 -10.66 11.64 -2.36
CA VAL A 133 -10.10 10.29 -2.39
C VAL A 133 -10.60 9.56 -3.63
N ASP A 134 -9.66 9.03 -4.42
CA ASP A 134 -9.93 7.99 -5.42
C ASP A 134 -9.21 6.71 -4.97
N THR A 135 -9.93 5.60 -4.95
CA THR A 135 -9.39 4.32 -4.50
C THR A 135 -9.79 3.17 -5.41
N PHE A 136 -8.79 2.49 -5.97
CA PHE A 136 -8.94 1.24 -6.68
C PHE A 136 -8.28 0.06 -5.93
N ASN A 137 -9.08 -0.91 -5.52
CA ASN A 137 -8.60 -2.12 -4.85
C ASN A 137 -8.90 -3.38 -5.67
N ARG A 138 -7.88 -4.18 -5.95
CA ARG A 138 -8.00 -5.54 -6.50
C ARG A 138 -7.18 -6.51 -5.65
N VAL A 139 -7.87 -7.24 -4.79
CA VAL A 139 -7.25 -8.18 -3.85
C VAL A 139 -7.75 -9.59 -4.07
N TRP A 140 -6.81 -10.53 -4.19
CA TRP A 140 -7.14 -11.93 -4.46
C TRP A 140 -7.48 -12.72 -3.19
N SER A 141 -6.86 -12.35 -2.08
CA SER A 141 -7.08 -12.97 -0.77
C SER A 141 -8.12 -12.16 0.02
N ALA A 142 -7.90 -11.97 1.33
CA ALA A 142 -8.75 -11.15 2.17
C ALA A 142 -8.18 -9.73 2.34
N GLN A 143 -9.09 -8.74 2.28
CA GLN A 143 -8.81 -7.36 2.65
C GLN A 143 -9.70 -6.93 3.82
N ARG A 144 -9.10 -6.21 4.78
CA ARG A 144 -9.82 -5.56 5.88
C ARG A 144 -9.57 -4.06 5.80
N THR A 145 -10.63 -3.29 5.59
CA THR A 145 -10.55 -1.83 5.45
C THR A 145 -11.34 -1.15 6.56
N TYR A 146 -10.75 -0.13 7.16
CA TYR A 146 -11.38 0.81 8.08
C TYR A 146 -11.09 2.21 7.57
N THR A 147 -12.13 2.93 7.17
CA THR A 147 -11.98 4.27 6.61
C THR A 147 -12.93 5.25 7.28
N GLU A 148 -12.39 6.40 7.68
CA GLU A 148 -13.16 7.57 8.06
C GLU A 148 -12.74 8.71 7.12
N SER A 149 -13.68 9.27 6.37
CA SER A 149 -13.38 10.30 5.39
C SER A 149 -14.32 11.50 5.51
N LEU A 150 -13.77 12.70 5.35
CA LEU A 150 -14.51 13.95 5.22
C LEU A 150 -14.19 14.57 3.86
N GLY A 151 -15.17 14.58 2.95
CA GLY A 151 -15.01 15.09 1.59
C GLY A 151 -15.66 14.20 0.52
N LEU A 152 -15.00 14.03 -0.63
CA LEU A 152 -15.53 13.22 -1.73
C LEU A 152 -14.68 11.96 -1.88
N GLU A 153 -15.33 10.81 -1.95
CA GLU A 153 -14.69 9.50 -2.12
C GLU A 153 -15.26 8.80 -3.36
N ASP A 154 -14.40 8.40 -4.29
CA ASP A 154 -14.67 7.42 -5.34
C ASP A 154 -13.93 6.13 -5.00
N ARG A 155 -14.65 5.00 -5.01
CA ARG A 155 -14.09 3.72 -4.60
C ARG A 155 -14.55 2.56 -5.47
N VAL A 156 -13.59 1.92 -6.13
CA VAL A 156 -13.78 0.67 -6.87
C VAL A 156 -13.06 -0.48 -6.18
N SER A 157 -13.79 -1.50 -5.76
CA SER A 157 -13.25 -2.66 -5.03
C SER A 157 -13.57 -3.98 -5.74
N LYS A 158 -12.55 -4.81 -5.99
CA LYS A 158 -12.64 -6.13 -6.66
C LYS A 158 -12.05 -7.21 -5.76
N HIS A 159 -12.71 -7.48 -4.64
CA HIS A 159 -12.26 -8.46 -3.65
C HIS A 159 -13.37 -8.85 -2.67
N PRO A 160 -13.29 -10.03 -2.03
CA PRO A 160 -14.03 -10.27 -0.81
C PRO A 160 -13.40 -9.46 0.35
N SER A 161 -14.12 -8.46 0.86
CA SER A 161 -13.65 -7.64 1.99
C SER A 161 -14.61 -7.59 3.16
N LYS A 162 -14.03 -7.37 4.34
CA LYS A 162 -14.72 -6.78 5.49
C LYS A 162 -14.31 -5.32 5.59
N ALA A 163 -15.22 -4.42 5.21
CA ALA A 163 -15.00 -2.98 5.28
C ALA A 163 -15.94 -2.35 6.31
N LEU A 164 -15.42 -1.46 7.14
CA LEU A 164 -16.20 -0.43 7.82
C LEU A 164 -15.76 0.91 7.26
N THR A 165 -16.71 1.71 6.80
CA THR A 165 -16.47 2.97 6.10
C THR A 165 -17.48 3.98 6.59
N GLU A 166 -16.97 5.10 7.10
CA GLU A 166 -17.76 6.27 7.51
C GLU A 166 -17.32 7.46 6.65
N VAL A 167 -18.26 8.01 5.87
CA VAL A 167 -17.99 9.13 4.95
C VAL A 167 -18.91 10.28 5.31
N LEU A 168 -18.33 11.40 5.70
CA LEU A 168 -19.02 12.68 5.81
C LEU A 168 -18.81 13.48 4.52
N GLY A 169 -19.67 13.23 3.53
CA GLY A 169 -19.65 13.90 2.25
C GLY A 169 -20.33 13.07 1.16
N LEU A 170 -19.73 12.97 -0.03
CA LEU A 170 -20.26 12.13 -1.12
C LEU A 170 -19.37 10.90 -1.32
N LEU A 171 -20.01 9.75 -1.44
CA LEU A 171 -19.38 8.47 -1.72
C LEU A 171 -19.96 7.89 -3.01
N ASP A 172 -19.12 7.71 -4.03
CA ASP A 172 -19.38 6.81 -5.16
C ASP A 172 -18.63 5.49 -4.91
N SER A 173 -19.34 4.36 -4.95
CA SER A 173 -18.71 3.07 -4.67
C SER A 173 -19.24 1.91 -5.49
N ILE A 174 -18.31 1.16 -6.08
CA ILE A 174 -18.57 -0.04 -6.87
C ILE A 174 -17.80 -1.21 -6.26
N SER A 175 -18.51 -2.29 -5.92
CA SER A 175 -17.90 -3.51 -5.34
C SER A 175 -18.21 -4.76 -6.17
N TYR A 176 -17.17 -5.52 -6.51
CA TYR A 176 -17.26 -6.80 -7.21
C TYR A 176 -16.83 -7.93 -6.27
N ILE A 177 -17.78 -8.81 -5.95
CA ILE A 177 -17.56 -9.97 -5.08
C ILE A 177 -17.80 -11.25 -5.88
N PRO A 178 -16.89 -12.24 -5.85
CA PRO A 178 -17.12 -13.52 -6.52
C PRO A 178 -18.34 -14.22 -5.90
N ASN A 179 -19.28 -14.68 -6.74
CA ASN A 179 -20.52 -15.33 -6.28
C ASN A 179 -20.20 -16.70 -5.62
N PRO A 180 -20.31 -16.83 -4.28
CA PRO A 180 -19.93 -18.06 -3.59
C PRO A 180 -20.87 -19.22 -3.92
N THR A 181 -22.10 -18.94 -4.35
CA THR A 181 -23.11 -19.96 -4.68
C THR A 181 -22.78 -20.69 -5.98
N ILE A 182 -22.18 -20.01 -6.96
CA ILE A 182 -21.75 -20.65 -8.21
C ILE A 182 -20.59 -21.60 -7.93
N LEU A 183 -19.61 -21.16 -7.12
CA LEU A 183 -18.49 -22.00 -6.69
C LEU A 183 -19.00 -23.22 -5.91
N ALA A 184 -19.91 -23.04 -4.94
CA ALA A 184 -20.50 -24.15 -4.20
C ALA A 184 -21.25 -25.15 -5.09
N LYS A 185 -21.98 -24.68 -6.10
CA LYS A 185 -22.65 -25.53 -7.10
C LYS A 185 -21.66 -26.33 -7.94
N LEU A 186 -20.56 -25.69 -8.38
CA LEU A 186 -19.49 -26.36 -9.14
C LEU A 186 -18.79 -27.42 -8.30
N ILE A 187 -18.47 -27.12 -7.04
CA ILE A 187 -17.88 -28.08 -6.10
C ILE A 187 -18.81 -29.29 -5.90
N ARG A 188 -20.10 -29.06 -5.66
CA ARG A 188 -21.08 -30.14 -5.51
C ARG A 188 -21.15 -31.02 -6.76
N LYS A 189 -21.13 -30.41 -7.96
CA LYS A 189 -21.14 -31.14 -9.23
C LYS A 189 -19.84 -31.95 -9.44
N LEU A 190 -18.68 -31.41 -9.03
CA LEU A 190 -17.40 -32.10 -9.13
C LEU A 190 -17.33 -33.34 -8.23
N ILE A 191 -17.80 -33.22 -6.98
CA ILE A 191 -17.91 -34.36 -6.04
C ILE A 191 -18.79 -35.47 -6.65
N GLN A 192 -19.94 -35.11 -7.22
CA GLN A 192 -20.83 -36.07 -7.88
C GLN A 192 -20.18 -36.77 -9.08
N LEU A 193 -19.27 -36.10 -9.79
CA LEU A 193 -18.57 -36.68 -10.94
C LEU A 193 -17.42 -37.60 -10.52
N GLU A 194 -16.69 -37.28 -9.45
CA GLU A 194 -15.65 -38.13 -8.87
C GLU A 194 -16.22 -39.46 -8.37
N ASP A 195 -17.36 -39.42 -7.67
CA ASP A 195 -18.10 -40.63 -7.26
C ASP A 195 -18.55 -41.49 -8.45
N SER A 196 -18.78 -40.87 -9.63
CA SER A 196 -19.19 -41.56 -10.85
C SER A 196 -18.04 -42.04 -11.75
N GLY A 197 -16.82 -41.51 -11.56
CA GLY A 197 -15.63 -41.78 -12.38
C GLY A 197 -14.66 -42.80 -11.80
N GLY A 198 -14.85 -43.23 -10.54
CA GLY A 198 -14.10 -44.31 -9.88
C GLY A 198 -14.46 -45.73 -10.38
N GLY A 199 -14.66 -45.90 -11.68
CA GLY A 199 -14.73 -47.22 -12.29
C GLY A 199 -13.33 -47.83 -12.38
N LYS A 200 -13.00 -48.72 -11.44
CA LYS A 200 -11.90 -49.71 -11.53
C LYS A 200 -11.88 -50.31 -12.94
N GLU A 201 -10.79 -50.26 -13.73
CA GLU A 201 -9.59 -51.11 -13.62
C GLU A 201 -9.79 -52.32 -12.71
N ASP A 202 -10.64 -53.25 -13.18
CA ASP A 202 -10.46 -54.70 -13.10
C ASP A 202 -11.21 -55.34 -14.30
#